data_AF-A0A126Z148-F1
#
_entry.id   AF-A0A126Z148-F1
#
_cell.length_a   1.000
_cell.length_b   1.000
_cell.length_c   1.000
_cell.angle_alpha   90.00
_cell.angle_beta   90.00
_cell.angle_gamma   90.00
#
_symmetry.space_group_name_H-M   'P 1'
#
loop_
_entity.id
_entity.type
_entity.pdbx_description
1 polymer ?
#
loop_
_entity_poly.entity_id
_entity_poly.type
_entity_poly.pdbx_seq_one_letter_code
_entity_poly.pdbx_strand_id
1 'polypeptide(L)'
;MAGDTAWRDAFAAVKWLLTNSDRKGVDPDRIAIMGESAGGGIAAGVAILARDAGMTLARQILIYPMLDDRTTITDQDTEPFTTWNWHDNATAWRAVLGELFGADDIDWITAPARLTEFQGLCDAYVDVGELDIFRDEDIDYAARLGRAGVNVELHVHRGAPHAFEVIAPESALARRALEDRVRVIRSL
;
A
#
# COMPACT_ATOMS: atom_id res chain seq x y z
N MET A 1 2.42 22.79 -7.34
CA MET A 1 3.33 21.64 -7.17
C MET A 1 2.48 20.53 -6.60
N ALA A 2 2.02 19.60 -7.45
CA ALA A 2 1.22 18.44 -7.03
C ALA A 2 2.12 17.42 -6.31
N GLY A 3 1.51 16.49 -5.58
CA GLY A 3 2.04 15.61 -4.51
C GLY A 3 3.16 14.63 -4.82
N ASP A 4 4.12 15.02 -5.66
CA ASP A 4 5.30 14.26 -6.06
C ASP A 4 6.32 14.03 -4.93
N THR A 5 6.16 14.62 -3.74
CA THR A 5 7.23 14.64 -2.72
C THR A 5 7.33 13.34 -1.92
N ALA A 6 6.20 12.76 -1.51
CA ALA A 6 6.20 11.67 -0.53
C ALA A 6 6.83 10.37 -1.08
N TRP A 7 6.43 9.93 -2.27
CA TRP A 7 7.00 8.74 -2.89
C TRP A 7 8.45 8.96 -3.34
N ARG A 8 8.84 10.19 -3.71
CA ARG A 8 10.24 10.52 -4.04
C ARG A 8 11.15 10.39 -2.83
N ASP A 9 10.73 10.92 -1.68
CA ASP A 9 11.48 10.84 -0.44
C ASP A 9 11.61 9.38 0.03
N ALA A 10 10.53 8.60 -0.04
CA ALA A 10 10.55 7.18 0.29
C ALA A 10 11.46 6.38 -0.66
N PHE A 11 11.39 6.63 -1.97
CA PHE A 11 12.28 5.99 -2.95
C PHE A 11 13.75 6.38 -2.74
N ALA A 12 14.02 7.65 -2.43
CA ALA A 12 15.37 8.12 -2.12
C ALA A 12 15.93 7.42 -0.87
N ALA A 13 15.11 7.19 0.15
CA ALA A 13 15.49 6.44 1.35
C ALA A 13 15.83 4.98 1.04
N VAL A 14 15.01 4.30 0.22
CA VAL A 14 15.29 2.93 -0.23
C VAL A 14 16.59 2.86 -1.01
N LYS A 15 16.79 3.75 -1.98
CA LYS A 15 18.02 3.83 -2.77
C LYS A 15 19.25 4.08 -1.91
N TRP A 16 19.13 4.99 -0.94
CA TRP A 16 20.20 5.26 0.01
C TRP A 16 20.54 4.02 0.83
N LEU A 17 19.54 3.31 1.35
CA LEU A 17 19.76 2.11 2.16
C LEU A 17 20.45 1.02 1.35
N LEU A 18 19.99 0.74 0.13
CA LEU A 18 20.62 -0.24 -0.77
C LEU A 18 22.08 0.11 -1.07
N THR A 19 22.37 1.39 -1.32
CA THR A 19 23.73 1.88 -1.59
C THR A 19 24.64 1.82 -0.34
N ASN A 20 24.06 1.83 0.86
CA ASN A 20 24.79 1.87 2.13
C ASN A 20 24.65 0.58 2.96
N SER A 21 24.11 -0.49 2.38
CA SER A 21 23.73 -1.73 3.05
C SER A 21 24.89 -2.34 3.83
N ASP A 22 26.06 -2.52 3.20
CA ASP A 22 27.29 -3.01 3.83
C ASP A 22 27.69 -2.18 5.06
N ARG A 23 27.67 -0.85 4.93
CA ARG A 23 28.04 0.07 6.02
C ARG A 23 27.05 0.03 7.18
N LYS A 24 25.82 -0.42 6.93
CA LYS A 24 24.75 -0.54 7.93
C LYS A 24 24.57 -1.97 8.45
N GLY A 25 25.34 -2.93 7.94
CA GLY A 25 25.17 -4.35 8.30
C GLY A 25 23.79 -4.88 7.89
N VAL A 26 23.23 -4.34 6.81
CA VAL A 26 21.96 -4.78 6.23
C VAL A 26 22.26 -5.64 5.01
N ASP A 27 21.61 -6.79 4.91
CA ASP A 27 21.66 -7.64 3.72
C ASP A 27 20.81 -6.98 2.61
N PRO A 28 21.40 -6.58 1.46
CA PRO A 28 20.66 -5.89 0.40
C PRO A 28 19.57 -6.76 -0.22
N ASP A 29 19.68 -8.09 -0.15
CA ASP A 29 18.69 -9.01 -0.69
C ASP A 29 17.47 -9.20 0.25
N ARG A 30 17.52 -8.62 1.46
CA ARG A 30 16.48 -8.74 2.50
C ARG A 30 15.83 -7.40 2.85
N ILE A 31 15.82 -6.45 1.90
CA ILE A 31 15.21 -5.13 2.08
C ILE A 31 13.77 -5.16 1.56
N ALA A 32 12.81 -4.80 2.41
CA ALA A 32 11.41 -4.63 2.06
C ALA A 32 10.95 -3.18 2.27
N ILE A 33 9.85 -2.81 1.60
CA ILE A 33 9.11 -1.57 1.86
C ILE A 33 7.79 -1.92 2.55
N MET A 34 7.40 -1.13 3.55
CA MET A 34 6.15 -1.33 4.29
C MET A 34 5.45 0.01 4.47
N GLY A 35 4.12 0.01 4.38
CA GLY A 35 3.33 1.19 4.67
C GLY A 35 1.87 0.87 4.97
N GLU A 36 1.25 1.77 5.72
CA GLU A 36 -0.14 1.69 6.19
C GLU A 36 -0.96 2.80 5.54
N SER A 37 -2.18 2.50 5.06
CA SER A 37 -3.10 3.49 4.47
C SER A 37 -2.44 4.27 3.31
N ALA A 38 -2.42 5.60 3.36
CA ALA A 38 -1.66 6.43 2.40
C ALA A 38 -0.17 6.03 2.28
N GLY A 39 0.45 5.61 3.40
CA GLY A 39 1.81 5.06 3.40
C GLY A 39 1.92 3.75 2.63
N GLY A 40 0.87 2.94 2.61
CA GLY A 40 0.78 1.72 1.80
C GLY A 40 0.71 2.04 0.31
N GLY A 41 -0.05 3.07 -0.08
CA GLY A 41 -0.03 3.60 -1.46
C GLY A 41 1.36 4.06 -1.88
N ILE A 42 2.04 4.82 -1.02
CA ILE A 42 3.43 5.25 -1.24
C ILE A 42 4.36 4.03 -1.37
N ALA A 43 4.23 3.02 -0.50
CA ALA A 43 5.05 1.81 -0.54
C ALA A 43 4.87 1.03 -1.86
N ALA A 44 3.63 0.90 -2.35
CA ALA A 44 3.34 0.30 -3.65
C ALA A 44 3.96 1.11 -4.80
N GLY A 45 3.82 2.45 -4.79
CA GLY A 45 4.47 3.34 -5.75
C GLY A 45 5.99 3.19 -5.77
N VAL A 46 6.62 3.09 -4.59
CA VAL A 46 8.06 2.84 -4.45
C VAL A 46 8.47 1.46 -4.98
N ALA A 47 7.65 0.42 -4.80
CA ALA A 47 7.91 -0.90 -5.36
C ALA A 47 7.91 -0.87 -6.91
N ILE A 48 6.99 -0.10 -7.51
CA ILE A 48 6.95 0.14 -8.96
C ILE A 48 8.23 0.86 -9.41
N LEU A 49 8.62 1.94 -8.74
CA LEU A 49 9.86 2.67 -9.06
C LEU A 49 11.11 1.80 -8.92
N ALA A 50 11.17 0.95 -7.89
CA ALA A 50 12.29 0.05 -7.67
C ALA A 50 12.44 -0.92 -8.85
N ARG A 51 11.35 -1.58 -9.25
CA ARG A 51 11.33 -2.43 -10.46
C ARG A 51 11.81 -1.67 -11.69
N ASP A 52 11.24 -0.49 -11.94
CA ASP A 52 11.55 0.30 -13.15
C ASP A 52 13.01 0.79 -13.17
N ALA A 53 13.61 0.98 -11.99
CA ALA A 53 15.02 1.30 -11.82
C ALA A 53 15.96 0.07 -11.84
N GLY A 54 15.43 -1.15 -12.01
CA GLY A 54 16.21 -2.39 -11.95
C GLY A 54 16.72 -2.73 -10.54
N MET A 55 16.07 -2.20 -9.51
CA MET A 55 16.38 -2.44 -8.10
C MET A 55 15.47 -3.53 -7.55
N THR A 56 16.06 -4.51 -6.85
CA THR A 56 15.29 -5.59 -6.22
C THR A 56 14.90 -5.21 -4.80
N LEU A 57 13.62 -5.32 -4.49
CA LEU A 57 13.11 -5.38 -3.12
C LEU A 57 12.71 -6.82 -2.82
N ALA A 58 12.94 -7.27 -1.60
CA ALA A 58 12.52 -8.58 -1.14
C ALA A 58 10.99 -8.69 -1.06
N ARG A 59 10.32 -7.60 -0.63
CA ARG A 59 8.87 -7.58 -0.45
C ARG A 59 8.29 -6.15 -0.43
N GLN A 60 7.03 -6.03 -0.80
CA GLN A 60 6.15 -4.90 -0.46
C GLN A 60 5.11 -5.39 0.57
N ILE A 61 5.04 -4.72 1.72
CA ILE A 61 4.13 -5.05 2.82
C ILE A 61 3.12 -3.92 2.93
N LEU A 62 1.94 -4.14 2.37
CA LEU A 62 0.91 -3.12 2.20
C LEU A 62 -0.22 -3.38 3.19
N ILE A 63 -0.47 -2.40 4.05
CA ILE A 63 -1.47 -2.50 5.11
C ILE A 63 -2.60 -1.53 4.77
N TYR A 64 -3.76 -2.08 4.42
CA TYR A 64 -4.96 -1.40 3.88
C TYR A 64 -4.61 -0.21 2.97
N PRO A 65 -3.77 -0.41 1.95
CA PRO A 65 -3.16 0.69 1.22
C PRO A 65 -4.20 1.54 0.47
N MET A 66 -4.00 2.85 0.47
CA MET A 66 -4.77 3.77 -0.38
C MET A 66 -4.16 3.78 -1.78
N LEU A 67 -4.78 3.09 -2.73
CA LEU A 67 -4.24 2.76 -4.06
C LEU A 67 -4.97 3.45 -5.22
N ASP A 68 -6.26 3.76 -5.08
CA ASP A 68 -7.10 4.28 -6.17
C ASP A 68 -7.70 5.66 -5.85
N ASP A 69 -7.35 6.65 -6.68
CA ASP A 69 -7.91 8.00 -6.62
C ASP A 69 -9.38 8.07 -7.03
N ARG A 70 -9.92 6.98 -7.59
CA ARG A 70 -11.30 6.88 -8.06
C ARG A 70 -12.26 6.35 -7.00
N THR A 71 -11.77 5.91 -5.83
CA THR A 71 -12.58 5.43 -4.69
C THR A 71 -13.30 6.59 -4.00
N THR A 72 -14.33 7.11 -4.67
CA THR A 72 -15.01 8.37 -4.31
C THR A 72 -16.53 8.21 -4.19
N ILE A 73 -17.08 7.06 -4.59
CA ILE A 73 -18.51 6.79 -4.58
C ILE A 73 -18.87 6.09 -3.27
N THR A 74 -19.65 6.79 -2.43
CA THR A 74 -20.15 6.26 -1.16
C THR A 74 -21.02 5.02 -1.33
N ASP A 75 -20.70 3.96 -0.58
CA ASP A 75 -21.59 2.85 -0.32
C ASP A 75 -22.38 3.13 0.97
N GLN A 76 -23.68 3.37 0.83
CA GLN A 76 -24.57 3.75 1.93
C GLN A 76 -24.77 2.63 2.96
N ASP A 77 -24.60 1.37 2.55
CA ASP A 77 -24.80 0.22 3.44
C ASP A 77 -23.61 0.05 4.40
N THR A 78 -22.40 0.43 3.95
CA THR A 78 -21.17 0.32 4.74
C THR A 78 -20.75 1.61 5.42
N GLU A 79 -21.13 2.79 4.89
CA GLU A 79 -20.76 4.11 5.41
C GLU A 79 -20.87 4.24 6.94
N PRO A 80 -21.97 3.83 7.60
CA PRO A 80 -22.11 4.00 9.06
C PRO A 80 -21.08 3.24 9.89
N PHE A 81 -20.35 2.28 9.28
CA PHE A 81 -19.37 1.43 9.94
C PHE A 81 -17.92 1.79 9.58
N THR A 82 -17.73 2.73 8.66
CA THR A 82 -16.39 3.18 8.23
C THR A 82 -15.75 4.10 9.27
N THR A 83 -14.46 3.92 9.50
CA THR A 83 -13.63 4.82 10.33
C THR A 83 -12.84 5.82 9.50
N TRP A 84 -12.65 5.50 8.22
CA TRP A 84 -12.19 6.37 7.15
C TRP A 84 -13.22 6.32 6.02
N ASN A 85 -13.83 7.45 5.69
CA ASN A 85 -14.94 7.50 4.73
C ASN A 85 -14.55 8.17 3.40
N TRP A 86 -15.44 8.17 2.42
CA TRP A 86 -15.20 8.76 1.10
C TRP A 86 -14.96 10.28 1.12
N HIS A 87 -15.47 11.01 2.11
CA HIS A 87 -15.16 12.44 2.25
C HIS A 87 -13.71 12.64 2.73
N ASP A 88 -13.24 11.82 3.66
CA ASP A 88 -11.83 11.80 4.09
C ASP A 88 -10.93 11.43 2.91
N ASN A 89 -11.32 10.40 2.15
CA ASN A 89 -10.58 9.95 0.97
C ASN A 89 -10.49 11.02 -0.11
N ALA A 90 -11.61 11.65 -0.47
CA ALA A 90 -11.64 12.75 -1.43
C ALA A 90 -10.81 13.95 -0.96
N THR A 91 -10.78 14.22 0.35
CA THR A 91 -9.93 15.27 0.93
C THR A 91 -8.45 14.93 0.79
N ALA A 92 -8.07 13.69 1.12
CA ALA A 92 -6.69 13.22 1.01
C ALA A 92 -6.21 13.24 -0.45
N TRP A 93 -6.98 12.66 -1.37
CA TRP A 93 -6.63 12.66 -2.80
C TRP A 93 -6.58 14.07 -3.41
N ARG A 94 -7.45 15.00 -3.00
CA ARG A 94 -7.33 16.41 -3.40
C ARG A 94 -6.05 17.06 -2.89
N ALA A 95 -5.63 16.74 -1.66
CA ALA A 95 -4.37 17.25 -1.11
C ALA A 95 -3.15 16.72 -1.88
N VAL A 96 -3.18 15.44 -2.27
CA VAL A 96 -2.11 14.80 -3.04
C VAL A 96 -2.10 15.31 -4.49
N LEU A 97 -3.23 15.30 -5.19
CA LEU A 97 -3.29 15.56 -6.62
C LEU A 97 -3.42 17.06 -6.96
N GLY A 98 -3.91 17.88 -6.03
CA GLY A 98 -4.17 19.30 -6.27
C GLY A 98 -5.11 19.51 -7.47
N GLU A 99 -4.65 20.27 -8.46
CA GLU A 99 -5.39 20.55 -9.70
C GLU A 99 -5.60 19.30 -10.58
N LEU A 100 -4.83 18.23 -10.35
CA LEU A 100 -4.99 16.96 -11.08
C LEU A 100 -6.11 16.09 -10.51
N PHE A 101 -6.72 16.45 -9.36
CA PHE A 101 -7.75 15.62 -8.77
C PHE A 101 -8.94 15.41 -9.74
N GLY A 102 -9.23 14.15 -10.07
CA GLY A 102 -10.26 13.77 -11.03
C GLY A 102 -9.83 13.81 -12.51
N ALA A 103 -8.55 14.03 -12.81
CA ALA A 103 -8.02 13.89 -14.16
C ALA A 103 -7.92 12.41 -14.59
N ASP A 104 -7.96 12.18 -15.91
CA ASP A 104 -7.87 10.81 -16.45
C ASP A 104 -6.45 10.25 -16.39
N ASP A 105 -5.44 11.11 -16.54
CA ASP A 105 -4.02 10.75 -16.65
C ASP A 105 -3.27 10.99 -15.34
N ILE A 106 -3.63 10.22 -14.31
CA ILE A 106 -2.91 10.21 -13.02
C ILE A 106 -1.79 9.18 -13.09
N ASP A 107 -0.59 9.61 -12.70
CA ASP A 107 0.60 8.78 -12.63
C ASP A 107 0.38 7.57 -11.69
N TRP A 108 0.66 6.36 -12.18
CA TRP A 108 0.49 5.11 -11.45
C TRP A 108 1.48 4.92 -10.29
N ILE A 109 2.52 5.75 -10.18
CA ILE A 109 3.35 5.83 -8.97
C ILE A 109 2.56 6.52 -7.84
N THR A 110 1.73 7.50 -8.18
CA THR A 110 0.90 8.24 -7.22
C THR A 110 -0.40 7.49 -6.91
N ALA A 111 -1.03 6.86 -7.92
CA ALA A 111 -2.22 6.02 -7.76
C ALA A 111 -1.98 4.60 -8.32
N PRO A 112 -1.35 3.69 -7.54
CA PRO A 112 -0.94 2.37 -8.01
C PRO A 112 -2.03 1.47 -8.60
N ALA A 113 -3.31 1.67 -8.25
CA ALA A 113 -4.41 0.93 -8.86
C ALA A 113 -4.54 1.16 -10.38
N ARG A 114 -3.90 2.22 -10.91
CA ARG A 114 -3.84 2.54 -12.35
C ARG A 114 -2.74 1.81 -13.11
N LEU A 115 -1.83 1.12 -12.42
CA LEU A 115 -0.79 0.33 -13.07
C LEU A 115 -1.42 -0.76 -13.96
N THR A 116 -0.85 -0.97 -15.15
CA THR A 116 -1.29 -2.00 -16.10
C THR A 116 -0.33 -3.18 -16.18
N GLU A 117 0.98 -2.94 -16.04
CA GLU A 117 2.03 -3.95 -16.10
C GLU A 117 2.60 -4.21 -14.71
N PHE A 118 2.38 -5.41 -14.18
CA PHE A 118 2.76 -5.80 -12.80
C PHE A 118 3.96 -6.76 -12.75
N GLN A 119 4.39 -7.29 -13.89
CA GLN A 119 5.44 -8.29 -14.00
C GLN A 119 6.76 -7.73 -13.45
N GLY A 120 7.48 -8.55 -12.69
CA GLY A 120 8.76 -8.17 -12.09
C GLY A 120 8.65 -7.29 -10.83
N LEU A 121 7.45 -6.99 -10.34
CA LEU A 121 7.29 -6.44 -9.00
C LEU A 121 7.72 -7.47 -7.94
N CYS A 122 8.20 -6.99 -6.80
CA CYS A 122 8.54 -7.84 -5.66
C CYS A 122 7.31 -8.51 -5.07
N ASP A 123 7.54 -9.63 -4.37
CA ASP A 123 6.52 -10.36 -3.62
C ASP A 123 5.73 -9.40 -2.72
N ALA A 124 4.45 -9.70 -2.50
CA ALA A 124 3.56 -8.82 -1.78
C ALA A 124 2.89 -9.52 -0.59
N TYR A 125 2.79 -8.78 0.51
CA TYR A 125 1.81 -9.04 1.57
C TYR A 125 0.82 -7.88 1.56
N VAL A 126 -0.47 -8.18 1.55
CA VAL A 126 -1.56 -7.20 1.60
C VAL A 126 -2.54 -7.62 2.68
N ASP A 127 -2.90 -6.73 3.60
CA ASP A 127 -4.04 -6.94 4.48
C ASP A 127 -5.02 -5.76 4.47
N VAL A 128 -6.31 -6.03 4.61
CA VAL A 128 -7.35 -4.99 4.59
C VAL A 128 -8.57 -5.39 5.43
N GLY A 129 -9.30 -4.42 5.95
CA GLY A 129 -10.57 -4.65 6.65
C GLY A 129 -11.75 -4.91 5.71
N GLU A 130 -12.71 -5.73 6.13
CA GLU A 130 -13.96 -5.96 5.37
C GLU A 130 -14.83 -4.69 5.28
N LEU A 131 -14.76 -3.82 6.30
CA LEU A 131 -15.52 -2.57 6.41
C LEU A 131 -14.64 -1.34 6.06
N ASP A 132 -13.59 -1.57 5.29
CA ASP A 132 -12.69 -0.55 4.78
C ASP A 132 -13.10 -0.16 3.35
N ILE A 133 -13.05 1.14 3.04
CA ILE A 133 -13.36 1.62 1.68
C ILE A 133 -12.28 1.18 0.67
N PHE A 134 -11.07 0.85 1.13
CA PHE A 134 -9.98 0.36 0.28
C PHE A 134 -10.05 -1.14 -0.02
N ARG A 135 -10.98 -1.87 0.60
CA ARG A 135 -11.09 -3.34 0.45
C ARG A 135 -11.05 -3.80 -1.00
N ASP A 136 -11.87 -3.18 -1.86
CA ASP A 136 -12.04 -3.66 -3.23
C ASP A 136 -10.84 -3.30 -4.13
N GLU A 137 -10.23 -2.12 -3.93
CA GLU A 137 -8.99 -1.74 -4.63
C GLU A 137 -7.79 -2.60 -4.20
N ASP A 138 -7.71 -2.96 -2.92
CA ASP A 138 -6.65 -3.83 -2.38
C ASP A 138 -6.76 -5.25 -2.91
N ILE A 139 -7.98 -5.81 -2.93
CA ILE A 139 -8.26 -7.12 -3.51
C ILE A 139 -7.91 -7.13 -5.00
N ASP A 140 -8.30 -6.09 -5.75
CA ASP A 140 -8.00 -6.02 -7.18
C ASP A 140 -6.49 -5.89 -7.45
N TYR A 141 -5.78 -5.04 -6.69
CA TYR A 141 -4.34 -4.88 -6.81
C TYR A 141 -3.60 -6.20 -6.52
N ALA A 142 -3.95 -6.89 -5.44
CA ALA A 142 -3.43 -8.21 -5.10
C ALA A 142 -3.72 -9.25 -6.19
N ALA A 143 -4.93 -9.25 -6.76
CA ALA A 143 -5.29 -10.15 -7.85
C ALA A 143 -4.49 -9.87 -9.12
N ARG A 144 -4.23 -8.60 -9.46
CA ARG A 144 -3.41 -8.21 -10.63
C ARG A 144 -1.94 -8.61 -10.44
N LEU A 145 -1.38 -8.42 -9.26
CA LEU A 145 -0.05 -8.94 -8.90
C LEU A 145 0.04 -10.46 -9.12
N GLY A 146 -0.92 -11.22 -8.56
CA GLY A 146 -0.96 -12.67 -8.71
C GLY A 146 -1.08 -13.13 -10.17
N ARG A 147 -1.92 -12.45 -10.98
CA ARG A 147 -2.04 -12.72 -12.43
C ARG A 147 -0.75 -12.46 -13.21
N ALA A 148 0.07 -11.52 -12.75
CA ALA A 148 1.38 -11.23 -13.32
C ALA A 148 2.50 -12.18 -12.84
N GLY A 149 2.18 -13.17 -11.99
CA GLY A 149 3.12 -14.16 -11.49
C GLY A 149 3.92 -13.71 -10.26
N VAL A 150 3.52 -12.62 -9.61
CA VAL A 150 4.10 -12.19 -8.32
C VAL A 150 3.54 -13.07 -7.21
N ASN A 151 4.35 -13.48 -6.23
CA ASN A 151 3.81 -14.17 -5.05
C ASN A 151 3.08 -13.17 -4.17
N VAL A 152 1.83 -13.48 -3.82
CA VAL A 152 0.98 -12.59 -3.03
C VAL A 152 0.35 -13.34 -1.88
N GLU A 153 0.50 -12.80 -0.67
CA GLU A 153 -0.30 -13.15 0.50
C GLU A 153 -1.34 -12.04 0.73
N LEU A 154 -2.63 -12.37 0.69
CA LEU A 154 -3.73 -11.42 0.89
C LEU A 154 -4.60 -11.86 2.07
N HIS A 155 -4.86 -10.93 3.00
CA HIS A 155 -5.79 -11.12 4.12
C HIS A 155 -6.93 -10.10 4.08
N VAL A 156 -8.17 -10.59 4.14
CA VAL A 156 -9.35 -9.74 4.34
C VAL A 156 -9.93 -10.01 5.72
N HIS A 157 -9.86 -9.00 6.59
CA HIS A 157 -10.22 -9.10 7.99
C HIS A 157 -11.71 -8.81 8.20
N ARG A 158 -12.49 -9.87 8.42
CA ARG A 158 -13.94 -9.79 8.67
C ARG A 158 -14.28 -8.81 9.79
N GLY A 159 -15.21 -7.91 9.53
CA GLY A 159 -15.73 -6.90 10.46
C GLY A 159 -14.73 -5.82 10.89
N ALA A 160 -13.52 -5.80 10.32
CA ALA A 160 -12.56 -4.74 10.61
C ALA A 160 -12.83 -3.50 9.74
N PRO A 161 -12.91 -2.30 10.35
CA PRO A 161 -12.83 -1.04 9.62
C PRO A 161 -11.36 -0.66 9.35
N HIS A 162 -11.15 0.46 8.66
CA HIS A 162 -9.82 1.05 8.46
C HIS A 162 -9.10 1.29 9.80
N ALA A 163 -7.79 0.99 9.85
CA ALA A 163 -6.95 1.16 11.05
C ALA A 163 -7.49 0.45 12.32
N PHE A 164 -8.15 -0.69 12.17
CA PHE A 164 -8.75 -1.46 13.28
C PHE A 164 -7.77 -1.78 14.42
N GLU A 165 -6.49 -1.98 14.11
CA GLU A 165 -5.42 -2.24 15.08
C GLU A 165 -5.02 -1.01 15.88
N VAL A 166 -5.20 0.20 15.33
CA VAL A 166 -4.97 1.46 16.07
C VAL A 166 -6.16 1.73 16.99
N ILE A 167 -7.38 1.45 16.51
CA ILE A 167 -8.63 1.69 17.24
C ILE A 167 -8.81 0.70 18.40
N ALA A 168 -8.50 -0.57 18.15
CA ALA A 168 -8.68 -1.65 19.13
C ALA A 168 -7.43 -2.57 19.18
N PRO A 169 -6.29 -2.08 19.67
CA PRO A 169 -5.00 -2.80 19.65
C PRO A 169 -5.03 -4.09 20.47
N GLU A 170 -5.85 -4.14 21.53
CA GLU A 170 -5.98 -5.31 22.38
C GLU A 170 -6.98 -6.35 21.85
N SER A 171 -7.64 -6.07 20.72
CA SER A 171 -8.54 -7.02 20.09
C SER A 171 -7.78 -8.25 19.59
N ALA A 172 -8.43 -9.41 19.63
CA ALA A 172 -7.83 -10.64 19.10
C ALA A 172 -7.50 -10.52 17.60
N LEU A 173 -8.23 -9.68 16.86
CA LEU A 173 -7.98 -9.43 15.44
C LEU A 173 -6.72 -8.59 15.22
N ALA A 174 -6.57 -7.48 15.93
CA ALA A 174 -5.37 -6.63 15.86
C ALA A 174 -4.10 -7.41 16.19
N ARG A 175 -4.13 -8.23 17.24
CA ARG A 175 -2.97 -9.07 17.61
C ARG A 175 -2.60 -10.06 16.52
N ARG A 176 -3.57 -10.74 15.90
CA ARG A 176 -3.31 -11.67 14.79
C ARG A 176 -2.73 -10.97 13.57
N ALA A 177 -3.31 -9.84 13.16
CA ALA A 177 -2.79 -9.07 12.02
C ALA A 177 -1.35 -8.60 12.27
N LEU A 178 -1.04 -8.13 13.48
CA LEU A 178 0.33 -7.77 13.86
C LEU A 178 1.28 -8.98 13.85
N GLU A 179 0.84 -10.14 14.36
CA GLU A 179 1.63 -11.38 14.32
C GLU A 179 1.94 -11.81 12.88
N ASP A 180 0.97 -11.71 11.96
CA ASP A 180 1.14 -12.00 10.54
C ASP A 180 2.13 -11.04 9.89
N ARG A 181 2.00 -9.73 10.11
CA ARG A 181 2.95 -8.71 9.63
C ARG A 181 4.37 -8.95 10.15
N VAL A 182 4.52 -9.27 11.44
CA VAL A 182 5.83 -9.60 12.05
C VAL A 182 6.41 -10.88 11.46
N ARG A 183 5.59 -11.91 11.22
CA ARG A 183 6.02 -13.14 10.54
C ARG A 183 6.61 -12.82 9.16
N VAL A 184 5.90 -12.01 8.39
CA VAL A 184 6.32 -11.59 7.04
C VAL A 184 7.62 -10.81 7.07
N ILE A 185 7.79 -9.88 8.02
CA ILE A 185 9.06 -9.13 8.20
C ILE A 185 10.20 -10.05 8.60
N ARG A 186 9.96 -11.04 9.48
CA ARG A 186 10.99 -11.98 9.92
C ARG A 186 11.39 -12.99 8.85
N SER A 187 10.56 -13.19 7.84
CA SER A 187 10.80 -14.11 6.74
C SER A 187 11.44 -13.44 5.52
N LEU A 188 11.82 -12.16 5.61
CA LEU A 188 12.67 -11.53 4.61
C LEU A 188 14.00 -12.27 4.50
#